data_AF-A0A3D1SJD4-F1
#
_entry.id   AF-A0A3D1SJD4-F1
#
_cell.length_a   1.000
_cell.length_b   1.000
_cell.length_c   1.000
_cell.angle_alpha   90.00
_cell.angle_beta   90.00
_cell.angle_gamma   90.00
#
_symmetry.space_group_name_H-M   'P 1'
#
loop_
_entity.id
_entity.type
_entity.pdbx_description
1 polymer ?
#
loop_
_entity_poly.entity_id
_entity_poly.type
_entity_poly.pdbx_seq_one_letter_code
_entity_poly.pdbx_strand_id
1 'polypeptide(L)'
;MHYTRKKTFRQKLTDYFSSLSSGKTVSILSLLLITSVLPVTVFLTRQLLETKQTAYAAANSSPSVYYGAYVTNDYWNFSGVSSFEADAGKPLAIVMDYQGWGVTDGSQNFTPSWMNQVHAHGSIPLVTWEPWLYSAGINQPAYQLQRIYNGTFDAYITKWAQDAKAWGYPFFLRFAHEMNGNWYPWSEQVNGNQPGDYVMAWRHIHDIFTANGATNVSWVWSPNIEYSYTTPLVEEYPGD
;
A
#
# COMPACT_ATOMS: atom_id res chain seq x y z
N MET A 1 -67.85 -10.94 14.44
CA MET A 1 -66.51 -10.50 13.96
C MET A 1 -66.42 -10.79 12.46
N HIS A 2 -66.35 -9.77 11.61
CA HIS A 2 -66.11 -9.91 10.16
C HIS A 2 -64.70 -9.40 9.85
N TYR A 3 -63.85 -10.25 9.31
CA TYR A 3 -62.47 -9.92 8.97
C TYR A 3 -62.35 -9.73 7.45
N THR A 4 -62.15 -8.50 6.99
CA THR A 4 -61.94 -8.21 5.57
C THR A 4 -60.48 -8.45 5.21
N ARG A 5 -60.19 -9.45 4.36
CA ARG A 5 -58.82 -9.69 3.86
C ARG A 5 -58.38 -8.52 2.97
N LYS A 6 -57.25 -7.90 3.29
CA LYS A 6 -56.59 -6.90 2.43
C LYS A 6 -56.05 -7.57 1.17
N LYS A 7 -56.39 -7.03 0.00
CA LYS A 7 -55.87 -7.50 -1.30
C LYS A 7 -54.35 -7.35 -1.38
N THR A 8 -53.70 -8.36 -1.96
CA THR A 8 -52.26 -8.33 -2.22
C THR A 8 -51.92 -7.35 -3.35
N PHE A 9 -50.65 -6.92 -3.43
CA PHE A 9 -50.17 -6.02 -4.49
C PHE A 9 -50.46 -6.58 -5.89
N ARG A 10 -50.27 -7.89 -6.07
CA ARG A 10 -50.56 -8.60 -7.33
C ARG A 10 -52.05 -8.49 -7.70
N GLN A 11 -52.96 -8.68 -6.75
CA GLN A 11 -54.40 -8.55 -6.99
C GLN A 11 -54.79 -7.11 -7.37
N LYS A 12 -54.20 -6.11 -6.72
CA LYS A 12 -54.44 -4.69 -7.07
C LYS A 12 -53.96 -4.35 -8.48
N LEU A 13 -52.83 -4.94 -8.90
CA LEU A 13 -52.30 -4.80 -10.26
C LEU A 13 -53.19 -5.47 -11.30
N THR A 14 -53.69 -6.68 -11.03
CA THR A 14 -54.59 -7.39 -11.94
C THR A 14 -55.90 -6.62 -12.12
N ASP A 15 -56.50 -6.12 -11.02
CA ASP A 15 -57.71 -5.29 -11.07
C ASP A 15 -57.50 -4.01 -11.89
N TYR A 16 -56.34 -3.36 -11.75
CA TYR A 16 -55.97 -2.17 -12.51
C TYR A 16 -55.88 -2.45 -14.02
N PHE A 17 -55.25 -3.56 -14.42
CA PHE A 17 -55.16 -3.95 -15.83
C PHE A 17 -56.51 -4.41 -16.42
N SER A 18 -57.35 -5.09 -15.64
CA SER A 18 -58.70 -5.43 -16.05
C SER A 18 -59.60 -4.20 -16.24
N SER A 19 -59.34 -3.10 -15.49
CA SER A 19 -60.06 -1.84 -15.68
C SER A 19 -59.68 -1.13 -16.99
N LEU A 20 -58.41 -1.25 -17.42
CA LEU A 20 -57.89 -0.64 -18.65
C LEU A 20 -58.43 -1.28 -19.93
N SER A 21 -58.80 -2.56 -19.91
CA SER A 21 -59.32 -3.28 -21.10
C SER A 21 -60.82 -3.06 -21.36
N SER A 22 -61.56 -2.47 -20.41
CA SER A 22 -63.02 -2.34 -20.46
C SER A 22 -63.56 -1.08 -21.17
N GLY A 23 -62.68 -0.23 -21.71
CA GLY A 23 -63.03 0.79 -22.70
C GLY A 23 -63.54 2.12 -22.14
N LYS A 24 -62.70 3.16 -22.24
CA LYS A 24 -62.98 4.53 -22.71
C LYS A 24 -61.75 5.39 -22.47
N THR A 25 -61.10 5.84 -23.55
CA THR A 25 -59.95 6.78 -23.58
C THR A 25 -58.78 6.41 -22.66
N VAL A 26 -57.80 5.69 -23.22
CA VAL A 26 -56.43 5.73 -22.68
C VAL A 26 -55.92 7.14 -22.92
N SER A 27 -55.98 8.00 -21.89
CA SER A 27 -55.38 9.33 -21.95
C SER A 27 -53.89 9.18 -22.24
N ILE A 28 -53.34 10.02 -23.10
CA ILE A 28 -51.92 10.03 -23.50
C ILE A 28 -50.98 10.08 -22.26
N LEU A 29 -51.46 10.60 -21.12
CA LEU A 29 -50.76 10.56 -19.82
C LEU A 29 -50.51 9.15 -19.28
N SER A 30 -51.39 8.17 -19.54
CA SER A 30 -51.25 6.80 -19.04
C SER A 30 -50.20 6.00 -19.81
N LEU A 31 -49.97 6.32 -21.09
CA LEU A 31 -48.91 5.71 -21.90
C LEU A 31 -47.52 6.28 -21.54
N LEU A 32 -47.44 7.58 -21.23
CA LEU A 32 -46.21 8.27 -20.82
C LEU A 32 -45.68 7.85 -19.44
N LEU A 33 -46.56 7.46 -18.51
CA LEU A 33 -46.15 6.91 -17.21
C LEU A 33 -45.55 5.51 -17.34
N ILE A 34 -46.04 4.69 -18.28
CA ILE A 34 -45.57 3.31 -18.47
C ILE A 34 -44.20 3.29 -19.18
N THR A 35 -43.96 4.21 -20.14
CA THR A 35 -42.68 4.28 -20.85
C THR A 35 -41.55 4.91 -20.04
N SER A 36 -41.84 5.70 -19.00
CA SER A 36 -40.82 6.34 -18.15
C SER A 36 -40.50 5.56 -16.86
N VAL A 37 -41.49 4.91 -16.24
CA VAL A 37 -41.30 4.23 -14.94
C VAL A 37 -40.62 2.87 -15.09
N LEU A 38 -40.92 2.12 -16.15
CA LEU A 38 -40.29 0.82 -16.42
C LEU A 38 -38.76 0.89 -16.63
N PRO A 39 -38.23 1.75 -17.52
CA PRO A 39 -36.78 1.84 -17.71
C PRO A 39 -36.06 2.37 -16.47
N VAL A 40 -36.65 3.29 -15.71
CA VAL A 40 -36.09 3.76 -14.43
C VAL A 40 -36.05 2.63 -13.40
N THR A 41 -37.11 1.83 -13.30
CA THR A 41 -37.17 0.70 -12.37
C THR A 41 -36.18 -0.41 -12.77
N VAL A 42 -36.04 -0.70 -14.06
CA VAL A 42 -35.06 -1.66 -14.60
C VAL A 42 -33.63 -1.16 -14.38
N PHE A 43 -33.38 0.13 -14.57
CA PHE A 43 -32.08 0.74 -14.32
C PHE A 43 -31.70 0.69 -12.83
N LEU A 44 -32.61 1.11 -11.95
CA LEU A 44 -32.38 1.08 -10.50
C LEU A 44 -32.21 -0.35 -9.98
N THR A 45 -32.97 -1.32 -10.49
CA THR A 45 -32.79 -2.73 -10.11
C THR A 45 -31.47 -3.30 -10.62
N ARG A 46 -31.04 -2.99 -11.85
CA ARG A 46 -29.71 -3.37 -12.35
C ARG A 46 -28.59 -2.78 -11.50
N GLN A 47 -28.67 -1.49 -11.18
CA GLN A 47 -27.68 -0.82 -10.34
C GLN A 47 -27.62 -1.42 -8.93
N LEU A 48 -28.76 -1.75 -8.34
CA LEU A 48 -28.82 -2.46 -7.05
C LEU A 48 -28.24 -3.88 -7.13
N LEU A 49 -28.50 -4.62 -8.21
CA LEU A 49 -27.95 -5.95 -8.41
C LEU A 49 -26.43 -5.91 -8.60
N GLU A 50 -25.90 -4.97 -9.40
CA GLU A 50 -24.47 -4.77 -9.60
C GLU A 50 -23.76 -4.37 -8.29
N THR A 51 -24.38 -3.49 -7.50
CA THR A 51 -23.86 -3.07 -6.18
C THR A 51 -23.85 -4.25 -5.19
N LYS A 52 -24.89 -5.10 -5.20
CA LYS A 52 -24.92 -6.31 -4.37
C LYS A 52 -23.91 -7.34 -4.85
N GLN A 53 -23.76 -7.54 -6.15
CA GLN A 53 -22.81 -8.49 -6.74
C GLN A 53 -21.36 -8.12 -6.37
N THR A 54 -21.01 -6.83 -6.45
CA THR A 54 -19.70 -6.31 -6.06
C THR A 54 -19.45 -6.43 -4.56
N ALA A 55 -20.44 -6.12 -3.72
CA ALA A 55 -20.34 -6.33 -2.28
C ALA A 55 -20.18 -7.82 -1.89
N TYR A 56 -20.88 -8.73 -2.59
CA TYR A 56 -20.73 -10.17 -2.38
C TYR A 56 -19.38 -10.71 -2.87
N ALA A 57 -18.81 -10.16 -3.95
CA ALA A 57 -17.49 -10.53 -4.43
C ALA A 57 -16.39 -10.04 -3.46
N ALA A 58 -16.49 -8.82 -2.94
CA ALA A 58 -15.58 -8.28 -1.94
C ALA A 58 -15.68 -9.02 -0.59
N ALA A 59 -16.87 -9.47 -0.21
CA ALA A 59 -17.07 -10.27 1.02
C ALA A 59 -16.57 -11.72 0.90
N ASN A 60 -16.37 -12.23 -0.33
CA ASN A 60 -15.93 -13.61 -0.61
C ASN A 60 -14.50 -13.72 -1.15
N SER A 61 -13.76 -12.61 -1.29
CA SER A 61 -12.32 -12.70 -1.55
C SER A 61 -11.62 -13.06 -0.24
N SER A 62 -11.09 -14.28 -0.14
CA SER A 62 -10.11 -14.60 0.90
C SER A 62 -9.00 -13.54 0.87
N PRO A 63 -8.56 -13.01 2.03
CA PRO A 63 -7.47 -12.03 2.04
C PRO A 63 -6.24 -12.66 1.39
N SER A 64 -5.77 -12.06 0.30
CA SER A 64 -4.53 -12.44 -0.35
C SER A 64 -3.37 -11.75 0.36
N VAL A 65 -2.44 -12.53 0.89
CA VAL A 65 -1.21 -12.02 1.51
C VAL A 65 -0.08 -12.08 0.49
N TYR A 66 0.63 -10.97 0.30
CA TYR A 66 1.85 -10.97 -0.50
C TYR A 66 2.92 -11.81 0.18
N TYR A 67 3.51 -12.72 -0.57
CA TYR A 67 4.62 -13.55 -0.13
C TYR A 67 5.92 -12.95 -0.64
N GLY A 68 6.90 -12.74 0.23
CA GLY A 68 8.17 -12.15 -0.12
C GLY A 68 9.34 -12.80 0.58
N ALA A 69 10.54 -12.57 0.06
CA ALA A 69 11.78 -13.04 0.66
C ALA A 69 12.90 -12.02 0.45
N TYR A 70 13.82 -12.00 1.43
CA TYR A 70 15.19 -11.58 1.19
C TYR A 70 15.99 -12.81 0.77
N VAL A 71 16.65 -12.72 -0.37
CA VAL A 71 17.47 -13.81 -0.90
C VAL A 71 18.91 -13.31 -1.03
N THR A 72 19.83 -13.95 -0.30
CA THR A 72 21.22 -13.53 -0.23
C THR A 72 21.92 -13.61 -1.59
N ASN A 73 22.79 -12.63 -1.88
CA ASN A 73 23.66 -12.58 -3.07
C ASN A 73 22.95 -12.47 -4.43
N ASP A 74 21.68 -12.07 -4.46
CA ASP A 74 20.89 -12.09 -5.70
C ASP A 74 20.87 -10.77 -6.49
N TYR A 75 21.80 -9.86 -6.15
CA TYR A 75 21.84 -8.51 -6.72
C TYR A 75 22.07 -8.48 -8.24
N TRP A 76 22.72 -9.51 -8.78
CA TRP A 76 23.31 -9.48 -10.12
C TRP A 76 22.63 -10.39 -11.16
N ASN A 77 21.96 -11.48 -10.76
CA ASN A 77 21.48 -12.47 -11.73
C ASN A 77 20.16 -13.18 -11.40
N PHE A 78 19.47 -12.83 -10.31
CA PHE A 78 18.16 -13.39 -9.93
C PHE A 78 18.11 -14.93 -9.76
N SER A 79 19.27 -15.58 -9.71
CA SER A 79 19.39 -17.04 -9.60
C SER A 79 19.02 -17.55 -8.21
N GLY A 80 19.21 -16.74 -7.19
CA GLY A 80 18.81 -17.03 -5.82
C GLY A 80 17.28 -17.11 -5.72
N VAL A 81 16.59 -16.09 -6.22
CA VAL A 81 15.12 -16.04 -6.29
C VAL A 81 14.60 -17.24 -7.08
N SER A 82 15.17 -17.53 -8.25
CA SER A 82 14.76 -18.67 -9.06
C SER A 82 14.88 -20.01 -8.30
N SER A 83 15.96 -20.19 -7.53
CA SER A 83 16.17 -21.39 -6.72
C SER A 83 15.19 -21.47 -5.55
N PHE A 84 14.98 -20.34 -4.86
CA PHE A 84 14.03 -20.24 -3.76
C PHE A 84 12.60 -20.57 -4.22
N GLU A 85 12.19 -20.09 -5.38
CA GLU A 85 10.86 -20.34 -5.93
C GLU A 85 10.69 -21.79 -6.39
N ALA A 86 11.74 -22.42 -6.91
CA ALA A 86 11.73 -23.84 -7.23
C ALA A 86 11.49 -24.69 -5.99
N ASP A 87 12.12 -24.35 -4.86
CA ASP A 87 11.94 -25.04 -3.59
C ASP A 87 10.57 -24.73 -2.95
N ALA A 88 10.12 -23.47 -3.02
CA ALA A 88 8.85 -23.03 -2.44
C ALA A 88 7.62 -23.43 -3.28
N GLY A 89 7.82 -23.75 -4.57
CA GLY A 89 6.76 -24.11 -5.51
C GLY A 89 5.83 -22.94 -5.90
N LYS A 90 6.27 -21.70 -5.70
CA LYS A 90 5.50 -20.48 -6.05
C LYS A 90 6.42 -19.26 -6.22
N PRO A 91 6.04 -18.30 -7.09
CA PRO A 91 6.80 -17.08 -7.26
C PRO A 91 6.65 -16.12 -6.06
N LEU A 92 7.69 -15.32 -5.85
CA LEU A 92 7.73 -14.22 -4.89
C LEU A 92 6.95 -13.02 -5.42
N ALA A 93 6.04 -12.49 -4.62
CA ALA A 93 5.40 -11.22 -4.91
C ALA A 93 6.27 -10.02 -4.51
N ILE A 94 7.11 -10.17 -3.47
CA ILE A 94 8.03 -9.14 -3.00
C ILE A 94 9.45 -9.71 -2.95
N VAL A 95 10.41 -9.01 -3.54
CA VAL A 95 11.83 -9.32 -3.39
C VAL A 95 12.48 -8.17 -2.63
N MET A 96 13.07 -8.50 -1.49
CA MET A 96 13.67 -7.53 -0.57
C MET A 96 15.19 -7.52 -0.71
N ASP A 97 15.80 -6.34 -0.53
CA ASP A 97 17.24 -6.22 -0.28
C ASP A 97 17.59 -5.07 0.69
N TYR A 98 18.84 -5.03 1.15
CA TYR A 98 19.39 -4.07 2.09
C TYR A 98 20.40 -3.13 1.43
N GLN A 99 20.22 -1.83 1.61
CA GLN A 99 21.06 -0.79 1.03
C GLN A 99 21.58 0.16 2.10
N GLY A 100 22.89 0.10 2.36
CA GLY A 100 23.58 0.99 3.28
C GLY A 100 23.96 2.32 2.62
N TRP A 101 23.87 3.43 3.36
CA TRP A 101 24.22 4.77 2.86
C TRP A 101 25.73 5.00 2.79
N GLY A 102 26.49 4.30 3.63
CA GLY A 102 27.89 4.63 3.89
C GLY A 102 28.90 4.01 2.94
N VAL A 103 28.47 3.13 2.04
CA VAL A 103 29.32 2.61 0.96
C VAL A 103 29.49 3.69 -0.12
N THR A 104 30.63 3.68 -0.81
CA THR A 104 30.99 4.71 -1.81
C THR A 104 31.29 4.13 -3.19
N ASP A 105 30.99 2.85 -3.41
CA ASP A 105 31.22 2.14 -4.68
C ASP A 105 30.07 2.32 -5.69
N GLY A 106 29.04 3.09 -5.32
CA GLY A 106 27.86 3.35 -6.12
C GLY A 106 26.63 2.57 -5.66
N SER A 107 26.79 1.51 -4.87
CA SER A 107 25.69 0.67 -4.39
C SER A 107 24.80 1.36 -3.34
N GLN A 108 25.23 2.49 -2.78
CA GLN A 108 24.40 3.37 -1.95
C GLN A 108 23.35 4.14 -2.77
N ASN A 109 23.53 4.29 -4.08
CA ASN A 109 22.58 5.05 -4.91
C ASN A 109 21.35 4.20 -5.27
N PHE A 110 20.28 4.85 -5.73
CA PHE A 110 19.18 4.15 -6.38
C PHE A 110 19.77 3.25 -7.48
N THR A 111 19.39 1.98 -7.51
CA THR A 111 20.01 0.96 -8.38
C THR A 111 19.01 0.45 -9.42
N PRO A 112 18.88 1.11 -10.58
CA PRO A 112 17.91 0.73 -11.61
C PRO A 112 18.08 -0.70 -12.11
N SER A 113 19.31 -1.24 -12.13
CA SER A 113 19.55 -2.61 -12.61
C SER A 113 18.87 -3.66 -11.75
N TRP A 114 18.97 -3.57 -10.43
CA TRP A 114 18.29 -4.50 -9.52
C TRP A 114 16.77 -4.25 -9.53
N MET A 115 16.35 -2.99 -9.46
CA MET A 115 14.93 -2.62 -9.51
C MET A 115 14.24 -3.13 -10.78
N ASN A 116 14.91 -3.03 -11.94
CA ASN A 116 14.42 -3.57 -13.20
C ASN A 116 14.36 -5.10 -13.23
N GLN A 117 15.32 -5.80 -12.62
CA GLN A 117 15.28 -7.26 -12.54
C GLN A 117 14.07 -7.73 -11.73
N VAL A 118 13.85 -7.15 -10.55
CA VAL A 118 12.69 -7.46 -9.69
C VAL A 118 11.38 -7.15 -10.41
N HIS A 119 11.29 -5.99 -11.07
CA HIS A 119 10.09 -5.61 -11.81
C HIS A 119 9.84 -6.52 -13.02
N ALA A 120 10.89 -6.84 -13.80
CA ALA A 120 10.78 -7.73 -14.96
C ALA A 120 10.40 -9.17 -14.56
N HIS A 121 10.77 -9.59 -13.35
CA HIS A 121 10.33 -10.84 -12.75
C HIS A 121 8.81 -10.84 -12.40
N GLY A 122 8.18 -9.66 -12.32
CA GLY A 122 6.78 -9.50 -11.92
C GLY A 122 6.59 -9.34 -10.41
N SER A 123 7.68 -9.11 -9.67
CA SER A 123 7.66 -8.84 -8.23
C SER A 123 7.72 -7.34 -7.94
N ILE A 124 7.39 -6.96 -6.70
CA ILE A 124 7.52 -5.59 -6.18
C ILE A 124 8.83 -5.51 -5.37
N PRO A 125 9.73 -4.56 -5.66
CA PRO A 125 10.93 -4.38 -4.86
C PRO A 125 10.59 -3.85 -3.46
N LEU A 126 11.30 -4.33 -2.45
CA LEU A 126 11.36 -3.72 -1.12
C LEU A 126 12.82 -3.39 -0.80
N VAL A 127 13.13 -2.09 -0.72
CA VAL A 127 14.47 -1.61 -0.35
C VAL A 127 14.47 -1.30 1.15
N THR A 128 15.24 -2.04 1.93
CA THR A 128 15.57 -1.66 3.30
C THR A 128 16.73 -0.67 3.25
N TRP A 129 16.47 0.56 3.67
CA TRP A 129 17.38 1.69 3.44
C TRP A 129 17.99 2.14 4.75
N GLU A 130 19.30 1.96 4.88
CA GLU A 130 19.98 1.92 6.17
C GLU A 130 21.06 3.00 6.28
N PRO A 131 20.87 4.00 7.16
CA PRO A 131 21.81 5.10 7.32
C PRO A 131 23.04 4.68 8.14
N TRP A 132 23.94 3.90 7.52
CA TRP A 132 25.23 3.50 8.11
C TRP A 132 26.20 2.93 7.09
N LEU A 133 27.45 2.73 7.51
CA LEU A 133 28.44 1.92 6.84
C LEU A 133 28.55 0.55 7.52
N TYR A 134 28.19 -0.53 6.81
CA TYR A 134 28.18 -1.90 7.35
C TYR A 134 29.47 -2.32 8.07
N SER A 135 30.63 -1.93 7.54
CA SER A 135 31.93 -2.34 8.04
C SER A 135 32.42 -1.55 9.28
N ALA A 136 31.68 -0.53 9.72
CA ALA A 136 32.11 0.39 10.77
C ALA A 136 31.50 0.10 12.16
N GLY A 137 30.70 -0.97 12.30
CA GLY A 137 30.08 -1.35 13.58
C GLY A 137 29.01 -0.36 14.05
N ILE A 138 28.56 -0.44 15.30
CA ILE A 138 27.40 0.35 15.76
C ILE A 138 27.71 1.84 16.06
N ASN A 139 28.95 2.16 16.43
CA ASN A 139 29.35 3.52 16.82
C ASN A 139 29.62 4.40 15.60
N GLN A 140 28.58 5.04 15.07
CA GLN A 140 28.65 5.85 13.85
C GLN A 140 27.86 7.17 13.98
N PRO A 141 28.31 8.12 14.81
CA PRO A 141 27.63 9.42 15.01
C PRO A 141 27.53 10.26 13.72
N ALA A 142 28.31 9.93 12.69
CA ALA A 142 28.16 10.54 11.36
C ALA A 142 26.76 10.33 10.74
N TYR A 143 26.06 9.25 11.13
CA TYR A 143 24.71 8.92 10.69
C TYR A 143 23.65 9.08 11.78
N GLN A 144 23.94 9.83 12.86
CA GLN A 144 22.93 10.15 13.87
C GLN A 144 21.70 10.81 13.20
N LEU A 145 20.50 10.48 13.69
CA LEU A 145 19.22 10.91 13.14
C LEU A 145 19.10 12.43 13.01
N GLN A 146 19.65 13.17 13.98
CA GLN A 146 19.74 14.63 13.90
C GLN A 146 20.45 15.16 12.66
N ARG A 147 21.50 14.49 12.20
CA ARG A 147 22.19 14.92 10.98
C ARG A 147 21.31 14.72 9.74
N ILE A 148 20.44 13.72 9.76
CA ILE A 148 19.47 13.45 8.71
C ILE A 148 18.43 14.58 8.67
N TYR A 149 17.70 14.84 9.75
CA TYR A 149 16.65 15.88 9.73
C TYR A 149 17.17 17.32 9.72
N ASN A 150 18.45 17.56 10.07
CA ASN A 150 19.10 18.87 9.87
C ASN A 150 19.68 19.04 8.46
N GLY A 151 19.47 18.08 7.57
CA GLY A 151 19.73 18.23 6.14
C GLY A 151 21.14 17.86 5.68
N THR A 152 21.95 17.20 6.51
CA THR A 152 23.32 16.77 6.11
C THR A 152 23.30 15.86 4.89
N PHE A 153 22.24 15.07 4.74
CA PHE A 153 22.10 14.05 3.69
C PHE A 153 21.14 14.47 2.57
N ASP A 154 20.64 15.71 2.56
CA ASP A 154 19.56 16.13 1.66
C ASP A 154 19.91 16.01 0.19
N ALA A 155 21.15 16.32 -0.18
CA ALA A 155 21.60 16.17 -1.56
C ALA A 155 21.53 14.71 -2.03
N TYR A 156 21.93 13.78 -1.15
CA TYR A 156 21.87 12.34 -1.42
C TYR A 156 20.42 11.84 -1.47
N ILE A 157 19.61 12.18 -0.47
CA ILE A 157 18.19 11.78 -0.39
C ILE A 157 17.41 12.34 -1.58
N THR A 158 17.64 13.60 -1.94
CA THR A 158 17.01 14.26 -3.10
C THR A 158 17.38 13.56 -4.40
N LYS A 159 18.66 13.24 -4.60
CA LYS A 159 19.12 12.51 -5.79
C LYS A 159 18.44 11.15 -5.88
N TRP A 160 18.39 10.42 -4.76
CA TRP A 160 17.74 9.12 -4.68
C TRP A 160 16.25 9.21 -5.02
N ALA A 161 15.54 10.19 -4.45
CA ALA A 161 14.11 10.43 -4.72
C ALA A 161 13.85 10.77 -6.20
N GLN A 162 14.72 11.57 -6.81
CA GLN A 162 14.63 11.92 -8.24
C GLN A 162 14.84 10.69 -9.13
N ASP A 163 15.81 9.84 -8.81
CA ASP A 163 16.07 8.60 -9.54
C ASP A 163 14.91 7.61 -9.39
N ALA A 164 14.37 7.47 -8.17
CA ALA A 164 13.21 6.62 -7.89
C ALA A 164 11.97 7.07 -8.67
N LYS A 165 11.72 8.39 -8.73
CA LYS A 165 10.67 8.97 -9.55
C LYS A 165 10.88 8.68 -11.04
N ALA A 166 12.11 8.86 -11.53
CA ALA A 166 12.45 8.62 -12.93
C ALA A 166 12.30 7.14 -13.31
N TRP A 167 12.54 6.21 -12.38
CA TRP A 167 12.29 4.79 -12.58
C TRP A 167 10.79 4.47 -12.72
N GLY A 168 9.93 5.11 -11.92
CA GLY A 168 8.50 5.23 -12.20
C GLY A 168 7.60 4.04 -11.87
N TYR A 169 8.14 2.92 -11.40
CA TYR A 169 7.35 1.76 -10.97
C TYR A 169 7.12 1.73 -9.44
N PRO A 170 6.06 1.06 -8.95
CA PRO A 170 5.82 0.92 -7.52
C PRO A 170 6.90 0.10 -6.81
N PHE A 171 7.30 0.55 -5.62
CA PHE A 171 8.18 -0.22 -4.73
C PHE A 171 7.94 0.19 -3.27
N PHE A 172 8.43 -0.65 -2.35
CA PHE A 172 8.41 -0.38 -0.93
C PHE A 172 9.76 0.18 -0.46
N LEU A 173 9.75 1.23 0.36
CA LEU A 173 10.93 1.77 1.02
C LEU A 173 10.81 1.61 2.53
N ARG A 174 11.72 0.86 3.12
CA ARG A 174 11.77 0.55 4.56
C ARG A 174 12.98 1.23 5.17
N PHE A 175 12.82 2.52 5.47
CA PHE A 175 13.88 3.35 6.05
C PHE A 175 14.12 2.97 7.51
N ALA A 176 15.40 2.80 7.88
CA ALA A 176 15.87 2.70 9.27
C ALA A 176 14.97 1.79 10.15
N HIS A 177 14.87 0.52 9.75
CA HIS A 177 14.07 -0.48 10.46
C HIS A 177 14.58 -0.77 11.88
N GLU A 178 13.71 -1.37 12.71
CA GLU A 178 14.03 -1.81 14.07
C GLU A 178 14.62 -0.70 14.96
N MET A 179 14.20 0.54 14.70
CA MET A 179 14.65 1.74 15.37
C MET A 179 14.46 1.67 16.89
N ASN A 180 13.40 1.01 17.35
CA ASN A 180 13.07 0.80 18.76
C ASN A 180 14.07 -0.08 19.53
N GLY A 181 15.01 -0.74 18.84
CA GLY A 181 16.08 -1.51 19.44
C GLY A 181 17.26 -0.67 19.97
N ASN A 182 18.40 -1.33 20.16
CA ASN A 182 19.66 -0.70 20.54
C ASN A 182 20.87 -1.23 19.76
N TRP A 183 20.62 -1.93 18.66
CA TRP A 183 21.64 -2.61 17.85
C TRP A 183 21.98 -1.88 16.55
N TYR A 184 21.19 -0.86 16.17
CA TYR A 184 21.46 -0.08 14.97
C TYR A 184 21.95 1.33 15.28
N PRO A 185 22.83 1.91 14.43
CA PRO A 185 23.34 3.26 14.60
C PRO A 185 22.27 4.37 14.67
N TRP A 186 21.09 4.10 14.10
CA TRP A 186 19.95 5.01 14.05
C TRP A 186 18.93 4.77 15.17
N SER A 187 19.14 3.83 16.09
CA SER A 187 18.28 3.69 17.26
C SER A 187 18.41 4.89 18.19
N GLU A 188 17.31 5.35 18.80
CA GLU A 188 17.31 6.52 19.68
C GLU A 188 18.18 6.33 20.95
N GLN A 189 18.50 5.07 21.29
CA GLN A 189 19.38 4.73 22.42
C GLN A 189 20.88 4.70 22.06
N VAL A 190 21.24 5.03 20.81
CA VAL A 190 22.58 4.80 20.24
C VAL A 190 23.12 6.11 19.64
N ASN A 191 24.46 6.27 19.62
CA ASN A 191 25.17 7.38 18.94
C ASN A 191 24.79 8.80 19.38
N GLY A 192 24.14 8.96 20.54
CA GLY A 192 23.66 10.26 21.02
C GLY A 192 22.37 10.75 20.36
N ASN A 193 21.68 9.89 19.61
CA ASN A 193 20.29 10.14 19.22
C ASN A 193 19.43 10.39 20.47
N GLN A 194 18.33 11.12 20.28
CA GLN A 194 17.42 11.53 21.35
C GLN A 194 15.99 11.04 21.09
N PRO A 195 15.16 10.94 22.14
CA PRO A 195 13.74 10.66 21.98
C PRO A 195 13.06 11.57 20.96
N GLY A 196 12.42 10.98 19.94
CA GLY A 196 11.72 11.68 18.86
C GLY A 196 12.57 12.05 17.66
N ASP A 197 13.90 11.84 17.70
CA ASP A 197 14.77 12.05 16.55
C ASP A 197 14.38 11.16 15.36
N TYR A 198 13.89 9.94 15.63
CA TYR A 198 13.50 9.01 14.58
C TYR A 198 12.32 9.56 13.78
N VAL A 199 11.30 10.05 14.49
CA VAL A 199 10.10 10.65 13.88
C VAL A 199 10.47 11.87 13.03
N MET A 200 11.39 12.71 13.52
CA MET A 200 11.87 13.87 12.76
C MET A 200 12.62 13.46 11.50
N ALA A 201 13.53 12.48 11.57
CA ALA A 201 14.27 11.96 10.43
C ALA A 201 13.34 11.31 9.39
N TRP A 202 12.39 10.49 9.83
CA TRP A 202 11.41 9.84 8.96
C TRP A 202 10.61 10.86 8.16
N ARG A 203 10.01 11.84 8.85
CA ARG A 203 9.19 12.88 8.21
C ARG A 203 10.01 13.72 7.24
N HIS A 204 11.23 14.09 7.62
CA HIS A 204 12.14 14.85 6.77
C HIS A 204 12.43 14.15 5.43
N ILE A 205 12.77 12.85 5.48
CA ILE A 205 12.99 12.06 4.26
C ILE A 205 11.70 11.94 3.44
N HIS A 206 10.58 11.63 4.09
CA HIS A 206 9.28 11.56 3.44
C HIS A 206 8.93 12.87 2.71
N ASP A 207 9.17 14.01 3.34
CA ASP A 207 8.92 15.34 2.79
C ASP A 207 9.81 15.64 1.59
N ILE A 208 11.09 15.22 1.60
CA ILE A 208 11.97 15.34 0.44
C ILE A 208 11.42 14.54 -0.75
N PHE A 209 10.99 13.30 -0.54
CA PHE A 209 10.39 12.48 -1.61
C PHE A 209 9.10 13.11 -2.15
N THR A 210 8.24 13.58 -1.24
CA THR A 210 7.01 14.30 -1.57
C THR A 210 7.30 15.54 -2.41
N ALA A 211 8.26 16.37 -1.99
CA ALA A 211 8.66 17.58 -2.69
C ALA A 211 9.26 17.31 -4.08
N ASN A 212 9.92 16.17 -4.26
CA ASN A 212 10.44 15.75 -5.58
C ASN A 212 9.36 15.07 -6.45
N GLY A 213 8.18 14.76 -5.90
CA GLY A 213 7.08 14.12 -6.61
C GLY A 213 7.31 12.64 -6.89
N ALA A 214 8.07 11.96 -6.02
CA ALA A 214 8.32 10.51 -6.11
C ALA A 214 7.12 9.73 -5.54
N THR A 215 5.98 9.74 -6.23
CA THR A 215 4.73 9.12 -5.74
C THR A 215 4.65 7.61 -5.96
N ASN A 216 5.70 7.00 -6.52
CA ASN A 216 5.80 5.57 -6.76
C ASN A 216 6.42 4.79 -5.58
N VAL A 217 6.77 5.48 -4.49
CA VAL A 217 7.22 4.86 -3.24
C VAL A 217 6.05 4.58 -2.31
N SER A 218 6.02 3.41 -1.69
CA SER A 218 5.19 3.08 -0.55
C SER A 218 6.07 2.93 0.69
N TRP A 219 5.78 3.70 1.74
CA TRP A 219 6.61 3.75 2.95
C TRP A 219 6.29 2.61 3.91
N VAL A 220 7.32 1.99 4.49
CA VAL A 220 7.20 0.84 5.39
C VAL A 220 7.84 1.16 6.74
N TRP A 221 7.05 1.62 7.70
CA TRP A 221 7.48 1.76 9.09
C TRP A 221 7.54 0.37 9.73
N SER A 222 8.74 -0.03 10.19
CA SER A 222 9.05 -1.42 10.53
C SER A 222 9.82 -1.51 11.85
N PRO A 223 9.16 -1.37 13.01
CA PRO A 223 9.80 -1.62 14.29
C PRO A 223 10.11 -3.10 14.48
N ASN A 224 11.02 -3.40 15.41
CA ASN A 224 11.16 -4.74 15.96
C ASN A 224 9.99 -5.04 16.90
N ILE A 225 9.77 -6.32 17.21
CA ILE A 225 8.88 -6.71 18.30
C ILE A 225 9.29 -6.05 19.62
N GLU A 226 8.30 -5.76 20.46
CA GLU A 226 8.51 -5.05 21.73
C GLU A 226 9.13 -5.96 22.79
N TYR A 227 10.18 -5.46 23.43
CA TYR A 227 10.79 -6.03 24.62
C TYR A 227 10.79 -4.99 25.75
N SER A 228 11.15 -5.40 26.98
CA SER A 228 11.20 -4.48 28.12
C SER A 228 12.24 -3.37 28.00
N TYR A 229 13.18 -3.48 27.07
CA TYR A 229 14.28 -2.54 26.86
C TYR A 229 14.18 -1.79 25.51
N THR A 230 13.16 -2.08 24.70
CA THR A 230 12.93 -1.35 23.44
C THR A 230 12.15 -0.07 23.71
N THR A 231 12.38 0.95 22.89
CA THR A 231 11.57 2.18 22.89
C THR A 231 10.09 1.83 22.59
N PRO A 232 9.11 2.43 23.30
CA PRO A 232 7.69 2.21 23.00
C PRO A 232 7.33 2.64 21.58
N LEU A 233 6.59 1.80 20.85
CA LEU A 233 6.29 2.04 19.44
C LEU A 233 5.57 3.36 19.16
N VAL A 234 4.74 3.82 20.11
CA VAL A 234 4.00 5.08 20.02
C VAL A 234 4.92 6.30 19.99
N GLU A 235 6.12 6.20 20.57
CA GLU A 235 7.09 7.31 20.62
C GLU A 235 7.83 7.47 19.27
N GLU A 236 7.92 6.39 18.49
CA GLU A 236 8.66 6.35 17.22
C GLU A 236 7.74 6.22 16.00
N TYR A 237 6.41 6.29 16.18
CA TYR A 237 5.45 6.26 15.07
C TYR A 237 5.39 7.62 14.37
N PRO A 238 5.68 7.71 13.05
CA PRO A 238 5.78 8.99 12.35
C PRO A 238 4.42 9.64 12.03
N GLY A 239 3.30 8.92 12.24
CA GLY A 239 1.96 9.34 11.86
C GLY A 239 1.48 8.70 10.56
N ASP A 240 0.18 8.85 10.31
CA ASP A 240 -0.54 8.40 9.10
C ASP A 240 -0.15 9.19 7.84
#